data_AF-I7BZQ0-F1
#
_entry.id   AF-I7BZQ0-F1
#
_cell.length_a   1.000
_cell.length_b   1.000
_cell.length_c   1.000
_cell.angle_alpha   90.00
_cell.angle_beta   90.00
_cell.angle_gamma   90.00
#
_symmetry.space_group_name_H-M   'P 1'
#
loop_
_entity.id
_entity.type
_entity.pdbx_description
1 polymer ?
#
loop_
_entity_poly.entity_id
_entity_poly.type
_entity_poly.pdbx_seq_one_letter_code
_entity_poly.pdbx_strand_id
1 'polypeptide(L)'
;MPHCPLERVKALAAARRIRPTGAALKGAKALGMDFPGMLEVITSLKRTDFYKSMTSHIDHRVWQDVYRPLTAIGYVYLNCPW
;
A
#
# COMPACT_ATOMS: atom_id res chain seq x y z
N MET A 1 4.12 -3.61 14.48
CA MET A 1 4.88 -2.49 13.88
C MET A 1 5.24 -2.88 12.46
N PRO A 2 5.09 -1.98 11.48
CA PRO A 2 5.43 -2.28 10.09
C PRO A 2 6.94 -2.46 9.91
N HIS A 3 7.36 -3.37 9.03
CA HIS A 3 8.76 -3.59 8.68
C HIS A 3 9.31 -2.42 7.83
N CYS A 4 8.44 -1.79 7.05
CA CYS A 4 8.70 -0.54 6.35
C CYS A 4 8.16 0.65 7.15
N PRO A 5 9.02 1.60 7.54
CA PRO A 5 8.56 2.85 8.12
C PRO A 5 7.56 3.52 7.17
N LEU A 6 6.36 3.82 7.67
CA LEU A 6 5.32 4.46 6.87
C LEU A 6 5.81 5.77 6.24
N GLU A 7 6.63 6.53 6.95
CA GLU A 7 7.27 7.76 6.43
C GLU A 7 8.10 7.50 5.17
N ARG A 8 8.81 6.36 5.10
CA ARG A 8 9.58 5.98 3.92
C ARG A 8 8.66 5.68 2.74
N VAL A 9 7.56 4.97 2.98
CA VAL A 9 6.54 4.67 1.96
C VAL A 9 5.94 5.97 1.41
N LYS A 10 5.59 6.92 2.30
CA LYS A 10 5.08 8.24 1.92
C LYS A 10 6.09 9.05 1.13
N ALA A 11 7.36 9.06 1.52
CA ALA A 11 8.42 9.76 0.80
C ALA A 11 8.61 9.18 -0.62
N LEU A 12 8.58 7.85 -0.78
CA LEU A 12 8.65 7.21 -2.09
C LEU A 12 7.41 7.52 -2.94
N ALA A 13 6.23 7.60 -2.33
CA ALA A 13 5.00 8.00 -3.00
C ALA A 13 5.04 9.43 -3.49
N ALA A 14 5.45 10.37 -2.64
CA ALA A 14 5.64 11.77 -3.00
C ALA A 14 6.65 11.95 -4.14
N ALA A 15 7.73 11.16 -4.13
CA ALA A 15 8.73 11.15 -5.19
C ALA A 15 8.31 10.39 -6.46
N ARG A 16 7.10 9.82 -6.52
CA ARG A 16 6.61 8.94 -7.60
C ARG A 16 7.53 7.76 -7.90
N ARG A 17 8.25 7.27 -6.88
CA ARG A 17 9.17 6.12 -6.95
C ARG A 17 8.52 4.82 -6.52
N ILE A 18 7.20 4.72 -6.64
CA ILE A 18 6.45 3.48 -6.40
C ILE A 18 5.94 2.92 -7.72
N ARG A 19 6.08 1.60 -7.88
CA ARG A 19 5.50 0.85 -8.99
C ARG A 19 4.42 -0.07 -8.45
N PRO A 20 3.13 0.27 -8.57
CA PRO A 20 2.06 -0.63 -8.22
C PRO A 20 2.08 -1.84 -9.16
N THR A 21 1.72 -3.01 -8.63
CA THR A 21 1.58 -4.21 -9.44
C THR A 21 0.37 -4.08 -10.38
N GLY A 22 0.35 -4.85 -11.47
CA GLY A 22 -0.78 -4.85 -12.40
C GLY A 22 -2.11 -5.25 -11.72
N ALA A 23 -2.05 -6.15 -10.73
CA ALA A 23 -3.21 -6.51 -9.92
C ALA A 23 -3.71 -5.35 -9.05
N ALA A 24 -2.79 -4.61 -8.40
CA ALA A 24 -3.14 -3.43 -7.62
C ALA A 24 -3.75 -2.32 -8.49
N LEU A 25 -3.20 -2.08 -9.69
CA LEU A 25 -3.76 -1.14 -10.66
C LEU A 25 -5.16 -1.56 -11.13
N LYS A 26 -5.36 -2.84 -11.43
CA LYS A 26 -6.68 -3.37 -11.83
C LYS A 26 -7.70 -3.24 -10.71
N GLY A 27 -7.29 -3.53 -9.46
CA GLY A 27 -8.12 -3.35 -8.27
C GLY A 27 -8.49 -1.89 -8.03
N ALA A 28 -7.51 -0.98 -8.09
CA ALA A 28 -7.76 0.46 -7.98
C ALA A 28 -8.73 0.94 -9.06
N LYS A 29 -8.51 0.55 -10.32
CA LYS A 29 -9.40 0.91 -11.43
C LYS A 29 -10.82 0.37 -11.24
N ALA A 30 -10.98 -0.84 -10.71
CA ALA A 30 -12.30 -1.41 -10.38
C ALA A 30 -13.02 -0.63 -9.27
N LEU A 31 -12.27 0.05 -8.39
CA LEU A 31 -12.80 0.97 -7.39
C LEU A 31 -12.96 2.42 -7.90
N GLY A 32 -12.75 2.67 -9.20
CA GLY A 32 -12.80 4.02 -9.77
C GLY A 32 -11.61 4.91 -9.39
N MET A 33 -10.52 4.32 -8.89
CA MET A 33 -9.30 5.01 -8.50
C MET A 33 -8.23 4.89 -9.58
N ASP A 34 -7.65 6.01 -9.97
CA ASP A 34 -6.51 6.09 -10.88
C ASP A 34 -5.17 6.13 -10.10
N PHE A 35 -4.05 6.16 -10.83
CA PHE A 35 -2.73 6.16 -10.19
C PHE A 35 -2.51 7.37 -9.25
N PRO A 36 -2.86 8.62 -9.62
CA PRO A 36 -2.89 9.74 -8.68
C PRO A 36 -3.70 9.48 -7.40
N GLY A 37 -4.91 8.93 -7.52
CA GLY A 37 -5.73 8.57 -6.36
C GLY A 37 -5.06 7.54 -5.47
N MET A 38 -4.35 6.57 -6.04
CA MET A 38 -3.55 5.61 -5.25
C MET A 38 -2.44 6.32 -4.45
N LEU A 39 -1.74 7.29 -5.04
CA LEU A 39 -0.72 8.07 -4.35
C LEU A 39 -1.31 8.88 -3.19
N GLU A 40 -2.50 9.44 -3.37
CA GLU A 40 -3.21 10.17 -2.32
C GLU A 40 -3.59 9.27 -1.14
N VAL A 41 -4.06 8.05 -1.42
CA VAL A 41 -4.34 7.06 -0.36
C VAL A 41 -3.05 6.68 0.37
N ILE A 42 -1.95 6.43 -0.35
CA ILE A 42 -0.67 6.06 0.26
C ILE A 42 -0.10 7.20 1.12
N THR A 43 -0.22 8.44 0.66
CA THR A 43 0.28 9.61 1.40
C THR A 43 -0.59 9.96 2.61
N SER A 44 -1.89 9.66 2.57
CA SER A 44 -2.84 9.86 3.68
C SER A 44 -2.84 8.74 4.73
N LEU A 45 -2.18 7.60 4.46
CA LEU A 45 -2.05 6.49 5.41
C LEU A 45 -1.61 6.95 6.80
N LYS A 46 -2.21 6.36 7.84
CA LYS A 46 -1.83 6.55 9.23
C LYS A 46 -1.23 5.26 9.79
N ARG A 47 -0.48 5.39 10.89
CA ARG A 47 0.04 4.21 11.62
C ARG A 47 -1.07 3.28 12.09
N THR A 48 -2.26 3.81 12.38
CA THR A 48 -3.45 3.06 12.77
C THR A 48 -4.03 2.20 11.65
N ASP A 49 -3.71 2.51 10.39
CA ASP A 49 -4.18 1.73 9.24
C ASP A 49 -3.32 0.48 9.01
N PHE A 50 -2.24 0.31 9.77
CA PHE A 50 -1.43 -0.91 9.73
C PHE A 50 -2.23 -2.10 10.26
N TYR A 51 -2.37 -3.12 9.43
CA TYR A 51 -3.07 -4.34 9.81
C TYR A 51 -2.10 -5.42 10.28
N LYS A 52 -1.18 -5.84 9.40
CA LYS A 52 -0.19 -6.87 9.72
C LYS A 52 0.99 -6.81 8.76
N SER A 53 2.12 -7.39 9.16
CA SER A 53 3.18 -7.78 8.24
C SER A 53 3.05 -9.27 7.95
N MET A 54 3.25 -9.70 6.70
CA MET A 54 3.21 -11.11 6.34
C MET A 54 4.32 -11.44 5.34
N THR A 55 4.74 -12.70 5.30
CA THR A 55 5.62 -13.20 4.25
C THR A 55 4.80 -13.85 3.14
N SER A 56 5.36 -13.97 1.92
CA SER A 56 4.73 -14.77 0.87
C SER A 56 4.96 -16.26 1.14
N HIS A 57 4.06 -17.12 0.66
CA HIS A 57 4.30 -18.58 0.63
C HIS A 57 5.40 -18.98 -0.36
N ILE A 58 5.63 -18.15 -1.38
CA ILE A 58 6.66 -18.39 -2.41
C ILE A 58 8.05 -18.01 -1.88
N ASP A 59 8.13 -16.98 -1.03
CA ASP A 59 9.38 -16.54 -0.43
C ASP A 59 9.12 -16.01 0.98
N HIS A 60 9.54 -16.82 1.97
CA HIS A 60 9.43 -16.52 3.38
C HIS A 60 10.43 -15.45 3.87
N ARG A 61 11.37 -15.03 3.03
CA ARG A 61 12.33 -13.97 3.36
C ARG A 61 11.81 -12.58 3.03
N VAL A 62 10.83 -12.48 2.13
CA VAL A 62 10.21 -11.21 1.72
C VAL A 62 9.05 -10.90 2.64
N TRP A 63 9.19 -9.81 3.40
CA TRP A 63 8.13 -9.28 4.25
C TRP A 63 7.32 -8.22 3.53
N GLN A 64 6.03 -8.27 3.75
CA GLN A 64 5.02 -7.44 3.10
C GLN A 64 4.16 -6.80 4.18
N ASP A 65 4.19 -5.47 4.26
CA ASP A 65 3.30 -4.74 5.16
C ASP A 65 1.94 -4.51 4.52
N VAL A 66 0.88 -4.89 5.24
CA VAL A 66 -0.51 -4.74 4.83
C VAL A 66 -1.14 -3.58 5.58
N TYR A 67 -1.59 -2.58 4.83
CA TYR A 67 -2.39 -1.46 5.34
C TYR A 67 -3.83 -1.57 4.87
N ARG A 68 -4.77 -1.11 5.72
CA ARG A 68 -6.22 -1.14 5.48
C ARG A 68 -6.89 0.20 5.85
N PRO A 69 -6.56 1.31 5.20
CA PRO A 69 -7.25 2.58 5.41
C PRO A 69 -8.72 2.47 5.01
N LEU A 70 -9.58 3.14 5.75
CA LEU A 70 -10.95 3.40 5.33
C LEU A 70 -10.93 4.61 4.38
N THR A 71 -11.24 4.37 3.11
CA THR A 71 -11.40 5.41 2.08
C THR A 71 -12.87 5.62 1.76
N ALA A 72 -13.20 6.66 0.99
CA ALA A 72 -14.58 6.93 0.55
C ALA A 72 -15.23 5.76 -0.23
N ILE A 73 -14.40 4.88 -0.79
CA ILE A 73 -14.78 3.69 -1.57
C ILE A 73 -14.61 2.38 -0.79
N GLY A 74 -14.30 2.47 0.52
CA GLY A 74 -14.17 1.33 1.42
C GLY A 74 -12.72 1.03 1.84
N TYR A 75 -12.48 -0.20 2.31
CA TYR A 75 -11.15 -0.62 2.76
C TYR A 75 -10.25 -0.96 1.57
N VAL A 76 -9.08 -0.34 1.51
CA VAL A 76 -8.08 -0.61 0.46
C VAL A 76 -6.94 -1.40 1.07
N TYR A 77 -6.51 -2.49 0.43
CA TYR A 77 -5.35 -3.27 0.87
C TYR A 77 -4.09 -2.84 0.12
N LEU A 78 -3.13 -2.27 0.85
CA LEU A 78 -1.83 -1.88 0.29
C LEU A 78 -0.75 -2.82 0.81
N ASN A 79 0.09 -3.29 -0.11
CA ASN A 79 1.19 -4.20 0.18
C ASN A 79 2.51 -3.53 -0.20
N CYS A 80 3.40 -3.37 0.77
CA CYS A 80 4.77 -2.91 0.54
C CYS A 80 5.77 -4.06 0.79
N PRO A 81 6.29 -4.70 -0.27
CA PRO A 81 7.41 -5.63 -0.12
C PRO A 81 8.70 -4.87 0.21
N TRP A 82 9.54 -5.47 1.06
CA TRP A 82 10.94 -5.08 1.25
C TRP A 82 11.88 -5.89 0.37
#